data_AF-G2GX37-F1
#
_entry.id   AF-G2GX37-F1
#
_cell.length_a   1.000
_cell.length_b   1.000
_cell.length_c   1.000
_cell.angle_alpha   90.00
_cell.angle_beta   90.00
_cell.angle_gamma   90.00
#
_symmetry.space_group_name_H-M   'P 1'
#
loop_
_entity.id
_entity.type
_entity.pdbx_description
1 polymer ?
#
loop_
_entity_poly.entity_id
_entity_poly.type
_entity_poly.pdbx_seq_one_letter_code
_entity_poly.pdbx_strand_id
1 'polypeptide(L)'
;STFEKMIKILNEADKSKQGKGGRKPKRGLEERLLMALEYIREYRTYFHVSQSYGVSESTCYETIKWIENTLIKHPDFALPGRKAVLKRDREYELVLIDATETPIERPQKNKSRFTQEKRNDTP
;
A
#
# COMPACT_ATOMS: atom_id res chain seq x y z
N SER A 1 -21.53 0.26 13.48
CA SER A 1 -20.68 1.31 12.85
C SER A 1 -20.07 0.82 11.52
N THR A 2 -19.43 1.68 10.71
CA THR A 2 -18.67 1.26 9.51
C THR A 2 -17.51 0.33 9.86
N PHE A 3 -16.84 0.58 10.99
CA PHE A 3 -15.78 -0.27 11.52
C PHE A 3 -16.26 -1.71 11.81
N GLU A 4 -17.39 -1.87 12.50
CA GLU A 4 -17.98 -3.20 12.75
C GLU A 4 -18.30 -3.96 11.46
N LYS A 5 -18.79 -3.26 10.42
CA LYS A 5 -19.05 -3.87 9.11
C LYS A 5 -17.75 -4.39 8.48
N MET A 6 -16.67 -3.61 8.52
CA MET A 6 -15.35 -4.05 8.04
C MET A 6 -14.87 -5.28 8.80
N ILE A 7 -14.99 -5.28 10.14
CA ILE A 7 -14.61 -6.43 10.97
C ILE A 7 -15.43 -7.67 10.64
N LYS A 8 -16.73 -7.55 10.39
CA LYS A 8 -17.57 -8.68 10.00
C LYS A 8 -17.09 -9.32 8.69
N ILE A 9 -16.83 -8.52 7.66
CA ILE A 9 -16.32 -8.99 6.37
C ILE A 9 -14.94 -9.64 6.53
N LEU A 10 -14.05 -9.00 7.28
CA LEU A 10 -12.70 -9.53 7.52
C LEU A 10 -12.74 -10.84 8.32
N ASN A 11 -13.67 -11.00 9.26
CA ASN A 11 -13.85 -12.24 10.00
C ASN A 11 -14.30 -13.41 9.11
N GLU A 12 -15.21 -13.16 8.18
CA GLU A 12 -15.64 -14.16 7.19
C GLU A 12 -14.47 -14.59 6.29
N ALA A 13 -13.68 -13.63 5.83
CA ALA A 13 -12.48 -13.89 5.04
C ALA A 13 -11.38 -14.61 5.84
N ASP A 14 -11.17 -14.24 7.10
CA ASP A 14 -10.17 -14.89 7.96
C ASP A 14 -10.57 -16.35 8.25
N LYS A 15 -11.85 -16.63 8.55
CA LYS A 15 -12.35 -18.00 8.71
C LYS A 15 -12.08 -18.86 7.46
N SER A 16 -12.34 -18.33 6.27
CA SER A 16 -12.03 -19.03 5.01
C SER A 16 -10.53 -19.29 4.85
N LYS A 17 -9.68 -18.32 5.24
CA LYS A 17 -8.22 -18.45 5.21
C LYS A 17 -7.72 -19.50 6.21
N GLN A 18 -8.21 -19.49 7.44
CA GLN A 18 -7.85 -20.46 8.49
C GLN A 18 -8.27 -21.89 8.12
N GLY A 19 -9.39 -22.06 7.39
CA GLY A 19 -9.81 -23.37 6.87
C GLY A 19 -8.82 -24.00 5.89
N LYS A 20 -7.95 -23.20 5.25
CA LYS A 20 -6.87 -23.68 4.37
C LYS A 20 -5.58 -24.00 5.13
N GLY A 21 -5.56 -23.77 6.45
CA GLY A 21 -4.39 -23.92 7.31
C GLY A 21 -3.45 -22.70 7.30
N GLY A 22 -2.34 -22.83 8.01
CA GLY A 22 -1.31 -21.80 8.14
C GLY A 22 -1.20 -21.21 9.54
N ARG A 23 -0.28 -20.25 9.69
CA ARG A 23 0.01 -19.61 10.97
C ARG A 23 -1.07 -18.59 11.32
N LYS A 24 -1.62 -18.70 12.53
CA LYS A 24 -2.53 -17.70 13.09
C LYS A 24 -1.77 -16.38 13.35
N PRO A 25 -2.34 -15.23 12.95
CA PRO A 25 -1.75 -13.94 13.29
C PRO A 25 -1.73 -13.75 14.81
N LYS A 26 -0.68 -13.09 15.32
CA LYS A 26 -0.48 -12.88 16.76
C LYS A 26 -1.42 -11.81 17.34
N ARG A 27 -1.90 -10.90 16.50
CA ARG A 27 -2.75 -9.75 16.83
C ARG A 27 -4.20 -9.98 16.40
N GLY A 28 -5.14 -9.38 17.13
CA GLY A 28 -6.57 -9.41 16.83
C GLY A 28 -6.92 -8.73 15.51
N LEU A 29 -8.12 -8.98 15.00
CA LEU A 29 -8.56 -8.44 13.71
C LEU A 29 -8.76 -6.92 13.77
N GLU A 30 -9.25 -6.44 14.92
CA GLU A 30 -9.52 -5.04 15.23
C GLU A 30 -8.24 -4.21 15.20
N GLU A 31 -7.19 -4.69 15.84
CA GLU A 31 -5.89 -4.02 15.87
C GLU A 31 -5.24 -4.02 14.48
N ARG A 32 -5.38 -5.12 13.74
CA ARG A 32 -4.89 -5.20 12.35
C ARG A 32 -5.64 -4.21 11.45
N LEU A 33 -6.96 -4.06 11.62
CA LEU A 33 -7.75 -3.07 10.91
C LEU A 33 -7.35 -1.65 11.27
N LEU A 34 -7.11 -1.36 12.55
CA LEU A 34 -6.65 -0.05 13.00
C LEU A 34 -5.31 0.33 12.35
N MET A 35 -4.35 -0.59 12.34
CA MET A 35 -3.07 -0.42 11.68
C MET A 35 -3.21 -0.07 10.19
N ALA A 36 -4.14 -0.72 9.47
CA ALA A 36 -4.42 -0.40 8.07
C ALA A 36 -5.08 0.98 7.89
N LEU A 37 -6.00 1.35 8.77
CA LEU A 37 -6.65 2.66 8.72
C LEU A 37 -5.70 3.81 9.03
N GLU A 38 -4.76 3.63 9.97
CA GLU A 38 -3.71 4.61 10.25
C GLU A 38 -2.77 4.79 9.06
N TYR A 39 -2.37 3.69 8.41
CA TYR A 39 -1.60 3.75 7.17
C TYR A 39 -2.34 4.56 6.09
N ILE A 40 -3.63 4.28 5.85
CA ILE A 40 -4.41 4.99 4.82
C ILE A 40 -4.57 6.48 5.15
N ARG A 41 -4.72 6.82 6.45
CA ARG A 41 -4.95 8.21 6.88
C ARG A 41 -3.69 9.05 6.86
N GLU A 42 -2.56 8.52 7.31
CA GLU A 42 -1.33 9.29 7.52
C GLU A 42 -0.26 9.00 6.48
N TYR A 43 -0.43 7.95 5.69
CA TYR A 43 0.51 7.52 4.64
C TYR A 43 1.95 7.31 5.14
N ARG A 44 2.12 6.99 6.43
CA ARG A 44 3.41 6.67 7.06
C ARG A 44 4.04 5.43 6.40
N THR A 45 5.37 5.36 6.39
CA THR A 45 6.08 4.17 5.87
C THR A 45 5.72 2.93 6.67
N TYR A 46 5.72 1.76 6.01
CA TYR A 46 5.44 0.48 6.69
C TYR A 46 6.39 0.24 7.86
N PHE A 47 7.66 0.65 7.72
CA PHE A 47 8.63 0.63 8.82
C PHE A 47 8.10 1.42 10.04
N HIS A 48 7.70 2.68 9.90
CA HIS A 48 7.21 3.48 11.03
C HIS A 48 5.94 2.90 11.66
N VAL A 49 4.96 2.49 10.84
CA VAL A 49 3.75 1.85 11.35
C VAL A 49 4.11 0.56 12.10
N SER A 50 5.01 -0.26 11.54
CA SER A 50 5.44 -1.52 12.16
C SER A 50 6.11 -1.33 13.52
N GLN A 51 6.86 -0.23 13.71
CA GLN A 51 7.46 0.13 15.01
C GLN A 51 6.39 0.45 16.05
N SER A 52 5.38 1.26 15.69
CA SER A 52 4.26 1.61 16.59
C SER A 52 3.50 0.38 17.07
N TYR A 53 3.36 -0.63 16.21
CA TYR A 53 2.69 -1.88 16.52
C TYR A 53 3.63 -3.02 16.90
N GLY A 54 4.93 -2.80 17.10
CA GLY A 54 5.90 -3.85 17.47
C GLY A 54 5.84 -5.11 16.59
N VAL A 55 5.70 -4.95 15.26
CA VAL A 55 5.72 -6.03 14.26
C VAL A 55 6.85 -5.79 13.26
N SER A 56 7.21 -6.81 12.46
CA SER A 56 8.15 -6.58 11.35
C SER A 56 7.50 -5.73 10.27
N GLU A 57 8.31 -4.97 9.52
CA GLU A 57 7.85 -4.19 8.37
C GLU A 57 7.12 -5.07 7.34
N SER A 58 7.65 -6.26 7.07
CA SER A 58 7.02 -7.24 6.19
C SER A 58 5.64 -7.67 6.68
N THR A 59 5.48 -7.93 7.98
CA THR A 59 4.20 -8.34 8.58
C THR A 59 3.18 -7.20 8.52
N CYS A 60 3.64 -5.97 8.74
CA CYS A 60 2.84 -4.76 8.60
C CYS A 60 2.31 -4.63 7.17
N TYR A 61 3.20 -4.68 6.18
CA TYR A 61 2.86 -4.65 4.76
C TYR A 61 1.86 -5.73 4.38
N GLU A 62 2.14 -7.00 4.70
CA GLU A 62 1.26 -8.12 4.38
C GLU A 62 -0.13 -7.97 5.02
N THR A 63 -0.18 -7.47 6.26
CA THR A 63 -1.44 -7.26 6.97
C THR A 63 -2.28 -6.18 6.31
N ILE A 64 -1.68 -5.01 6.07
CA ILE A 64 -2.36 -3.87 5.44
C ILE A 64 -2.84 -4.28 4.06
N LYS A 65 -1.97 -4.89 3.26
CA LYS A 65 -2.29 -5.33 1.90
C LYS A 65 -3.42 -6.36 1.87
N TRP A 66 -3.43 -7.29 2.82
CA TRP A 66 -4.50 -8.27 2.93
C TRP A 66 -5.84 -7.60 3.27
N ILE A 67 -5.85 -6.65 4.20
CA ILE A 67 -7.07 -5.92 4.59
C ILE A 67 -7.61 -5.09 3.42
N GLU A 68 -6.75 -4.29 2.78
CA GLU A 68 -7.12 -3.50 1.59
C GLU A 68 -7.74 -4.38 0.52
N ASN A 69 -7.05 -5.45 0.14
CA ASN A 69 -7.51 -6.35 -0.91
C ASN A 69 -8.83 -7.05 -0.56
N THR A 70 -9.06 -7.34 0.72
CA THR A 70 -10.29 -8.00 1.17
C THR A 70 -11.47 -7.04 1.15
N LEU A 71 -11.29 -5.81 1.65
CA LEU A 71 -12.33 -4.80 1.67
C LEU A 71 -12.69 -4.32 0.26
N ILE A 72 -11.71 -4.01 -0.59
CA ILE A 72 -11.94 -3.52 -1.97
C ILE A 72 -12.74 -4.52 -2.81
N LYS A 73 -12.61 -5.82 -2.54
CA LYS A 73 -13.37 -6.87 -3.25
C LYS A 73 -14.82 -6.98 -2.79
N HIS A 74 -15.15 -6.49 -1.60
CA HIS A 74 -16.50 -6.58 -1.07
C HIS A 74 -17.36 -5.45 -1.68
N PRO A 75 -18.60 -5.73 -2.13
CA PRO A 75 -19.44 -4.74 -2.80
C PRO A 75 -19.67 -3.46 -1.98
N ASP A 76 -19.83 -3.59 -0.65
CA ASP A 76 -20.03 -2.44 0.26
C ASP A 76 -18.87 -1.44 0.29
N PHE A 77 -17.65 -1.89 -0.03
CA PHE A 77 -16.43 -1.09 0.01
C PHE A 77 -15.75 -1.00 -1.37
N ALA A 78 -16.38 -1.57 -2.39
CA ALA A 78 -15.90 -1.51 -3.76
C ALA A 78 -15.99 -0.06 -4.26
N LEU A 79 -14.88 0.41 -4.84
CA LEU A 79 -14.88 1.73 -5.44
C LEU A 79 -15.77 1.73 -6.68
N PRO A 80 -16.62 2.76 -6.86
CA PRO A 80 -17.41 2.89 -8.07
C PRO A 80 -16.47 3.05 -9.27
N GLY A 81 -16.89 2.58 -10.45
CA GLY A 81 -16.06 2.61 -11.64
C GLY A 81 -15.54 4.01 -11.98
N ARG A 82 -14.42 4.11 -12.70
CA ARG A 82 -13.69 5.36 -13.00
C ARG A 82 -14.59 6.53 -13.47
N LYS A 83 -15.66 6.23 -14.23
CA LYS A 83 -16.63 7.23 -14.72
C LYS A 83 -17.63 7.72 -13.67
N ALA A 84 -17.97 6.88 -12.68
CA ALA A 84 -18.83 7.27 -11.57
C ALA A 84 -18.07 8.13 -10.55
N VAL A 85 -16.75 7.97 -10.45
CA VAL A 85 -15.88 8.84 -9.63
C VAL A 85 -15.84 10.28 -10.17
N LEU A 86 -16.07 10.50 -11.48
CA LEU A 86 -16.13 11.83 -12.09
C LEU A 86 -17.48 12.54 -11.84
N LYS A 87 -18.54 11.78 -11.57
CA LYS A 87 -19.85 12.29 -11.18
C LYS A 87 -19.91 12.40 -9.65
N ARG A 88 -19.35 13.44 -9.05
CA ARG A 88 -19.48 13.64 -7.60
C ARG A 88 -20.40 14.82 -7.27
N ASP A 89 -21.31 14.57 -6.34
CA ASP A 89 -22.18 15.55 -5.64
C ASP A 89 -21.48 16.27 -4.48
N ARG A 90 -20.16 16.10 -4.33
CA ARG A 90 -19.40 16.71 -3.22
C ARG A 90 -18.47 17.78 -3.76
N GLU A 91 -18.60 18.99 -3.25
CA GLU A 91 -17.60 20.04 -3.41
C GLU A 91 -16.34 19.62 -2.65
N TYR A 92 -15.24 19.40 -3.36
CA TYR A 92 -13.91 19.38 -2.76
C TYR A 92 -13.15 20.56 -3.34
N GLU A 93 -12.46 21.27 -2.46
CA GLU A 93 -11.48 22.29 -2.83
C GLU A 93 -10.30 21.58 -3.51
N LEU A 94 -10.35 21.52 -4.84
CA LEU A 94 -9.27 20.95 -5.64
C LEU A 94 -8.15 22.00 -5.73
N VAL A 95 -7.18 21.92 -4.82
CA VAL A 95 -5.94 22.68 -4.97
C VAL A 95 -5.07 21.94 -5.98
N LEU A 96 -5.10 22.40 -7.23
CA LEU A 96 -4.21 21.92 -8.28
C LEU A 96 -2.84 22.57 -8.07
N ILE A 97 -1.92 21.89 -7.39
CA ILE A 97 -0.54 22.35 -7.26
C ILE A 97 0.21 21.83 -8.47
N ASP A 98 0.51 22.72 -9.42
CA ASP A 98 1.49 22.46 -10.47
C ASP A 98 2.86 22.38 -9.80
N ALA A 99 3.33 21.16 -9.56
CA ALA A 99 4.71 20.93 -9.15
C ALA A 99 5.57 21.10 -10.41
N THR A 100 5.72 22.34 -10.87
CA THR A 100 6.64 22.67 -11.95
C THR A 100 8.00 22.11 -11.57
N GLU A 101 8.45 21.16 -12.39
CA GLU A 101 9.77 20.57 -12.36
C GLU A 101 10.80 21.69 -12.20
N THR A 102 11.48 21.75 -11.05
CA THR A 102 12.72 22.53 -10.98
C THR A 102 13.62 22.01 -12.10
N PRO A 103 14.14 22.86 -13.00
CA PRO A 103 15.02 22.41 -14.07
C PRO A 103 16.27 21.82 -13.43
N ILE A 104 16.28 20.50 -13.25
CA ILE A 104 17.45 19.76 -12.85
C ILE A 104 18.20 19.41 -14.12
N GLU A 105 19.46 19.82 -14.17
CA GLU A 105 20.30 19.59 -15.33
C GLU A 105 20.47 18.07 -15.51
N ARG A 106 19.95 17.53 -16.61
CA ARG A 106 20.13 16.12 -16.95
C ARG A 106 21.64 15.87 -17.09
N PRO A 107 22.25 14.96 -16.32
CA PRO A 107 23.68 14.66 -16.46
C PRO A 107 23.95 14.22 -17.90
N GLN A 108 24.84 14.96 -18.60
CA GLN A 108 25.24 14.63 -19.96
C GLN A 108 25.95 13.28 -19.99
N LYS A 109 25.53 12.40 -20.91
CA LYS A 109 26.16 11.09 -21.11
C LYS A 109 27.56 11.27 -21.71
N ASN A 110 28.59 11.20 -20.88
CA ASN A 110 29.97 11.08 -21.34
C ASN A 110 30.35 9.60 -21.53
N LYS A 111 30.81 9.26 -22.74
CA LYS A 111 31.25 7.91 -23.12
C LYS A 111 32.47 7.42 -22.32
N SER A 112 33.18 8.30 -21.60
CA SER A 112 34.43 7.97 -20.92
C SER A 112 34.26 7.10 -19.66
N ARG A 113 33.10 7.10 -19.00
CA ARG A 113 32.89 6.34 -17.75
C ARG A 113 32.48 4.88 -17.95
N PHE A 114 32.03 4.50 -19.14
CA PHE A 114 31.47 3.17 -19.43
C PHE A 114 32.31 2.35 -20.40
N THR A 115 33.51 2.80 -20.80
CA THR A 115 34.41 1.97 -21.58
C THR A 115 34.98 0.89 -20.67
N GLN A 116 34.30 -0.26 -20.62
CA GLN A 116 34.89 -1.47 -20.09
C GLN A 116 36.05 -1.85 -21.01
N GLU A 117 37.27 -1.77 -20.51
CA GLU A 117 38.46 -2.19 -21.25
C GLU A 117 38.29 -3.65 -21.68
N LYS A 118 38.40 -3.88 -22.98
CA LYS A 118 38.30 -5.22 -23.56
C LYS A 118 39.55 -5.98 -23.11
N ARG A 119 39.38 -6.97 -22.23
CA ARG A 119 40.49 -7.87 -21.86
C ARG A 119 40.92 -8.61 -23.12
N ASN A 120 42.18 -8.41 -23.53
CA ASN A 120 42.80 -9.27 -24.52
C ASN A 120 43.26 -10.53 -23.78
N ASP A 121 42.83 -11.71 -24.22
CA ASP A 121 43.47 -12.95 -23.81
C ASP A 121 44.90 -12.94 -24.37
N THR A 122 45.88 -12.94 -23.47
CA THR A 122 47.31 -13.07 -23.78
C THR A 122 47.62 -14.50 -24.27
N PRO A 123 48.65 -14.71 -25.14
CA PRO A 123 48.94 -16.01 -25.74
C PRO A 123 49.45 -17.07 -24.76
#